data_AF-A0A0J6WRN7-F1
#
_entry.id   AF-A0A0J6WRN7-F1
#
_cell.length_a   1.000
_cell.length_b   1.000
_cell.length_c   1.000
_cell.angle_alpha   90.00
_cell.angle_beta   90.00
_cell.angle_gamma   90.00
#
_symmetry.space_group_name_H-M   'P 1'
#
loop_
_entity.id
_entity.type
_entity.pdbx_description
1 polymer ?
#
loop_
_entity_poly.entity_id
_entity_poly.type
_entity_poly.pdbx_seq_one_letter_code
_entity_poly.pdbx_strand_id
1 'polypeptide(L)'
;MTIAERGQARQRLRPTADEVQLRTHPLSFSTALWVCISALLPVNRVLPFAPRALWFVGILALLCLPILFGRADRPLYPSVWAFAGFASVVATLTATRNSTVQENLFVGMQLFVLLGLGVFAVTAYALKDTGFVARVSVAFLAGQTVSSAAAVMQVLGRPFLGVEALQGRALGMAGHPNTLGLMACVGILVALQILLSCRRRRILTVIALAANVAALFASGSLSSFLAVSAGFLVWVLCMRQRLGKLAIGAIAFMAGLWLVFSSTGIAQYLPSVLERYRQVTGQTSADGSWEIRIRTYDFAWQRIMEDPIFGNGLGASASGTYNGITVTHNIFLRSWFQGGIFLAAALGLLLVAVLAVTLKSIYLKRYAAETSIIVALITFALTSAFFEQRDYWLPILIAWGSISAAEIKRRAMAKAAENLNLNCALADRDP
;
A
#
# COMPACT_ATOMS: atom_id res chain seq x y z
N MET A 1 37.93 -7.61 -19.26
CA MET A 1 36.56 -7.64 -19.81
C MET A 1 36.62 -8.19 -21.22
N THR A 2 36.13 -9.40 -21.44
CA THR A 2 36.31 -10.12 -22.73
C THR A 2 35.41 -9.53 -23.82
N ILE A 3 35.73 -9.78 -25.09
CA ILE A 3 34.91 -9.35 -26.24
C ILE A 3 33.47 -9.90 -26.12
N ALA A 4 33.31 -11.11 -25.55
CA ALA A 4 32.01 -11.71 -25.24
C ALA A 4 31.20 -10.90 -24.19
N GLU A 5 31.85 -10.38 -23.14
CA GLU A 5 31.21 -9.52 -22.15
C GLU A 5 30.80 -8.15 -22.73
N ARG A 6 31.59 -7.60 -23.67
CA ARG A 6 31.22 -6.37 -24.39
C ARG A 6 30.03 -6.59 -25.34
N GLY A 7 29.92 -7.77 -25.96
CA GLY A 7 28.78 -8.18 -26.76
C GLY A 7 27.47 -8.25 -25.95
N GLN A 8 27.52 -8.93 -24.79
CA GLN A 8 26.37 -8.98 -23.86
C GLN A 8 26.04 -7.61 -23.25
N ALA A 9 27.03 -6.74 -23.02
CA ALA A 9 26.80 -5.39 -22.53
C ALA A 9 26.12 -4.48 -23.58
N ARG A 10 26.46 -4.61 -24.87
CA ARG A 10 25.80 -3.87 -25.96
C ARG A 10 24.39 -4.38 -26.25
N GLN A 11 24.12 -5.68 -26.14
CA GLN A 11 22.75 -6.22 -26.25
C GLN A 11 21.81 -5.69 -25.14
N ARG A 12 22.35 -5.34 -23.96
CA ARG A 12 21.59 -4.71 -22.87
C ARG A 12 21.26 -3.23 -23.06
N LEU A 13 21.80 -2.57 -24.10
CA LEU A 13 21.53 -1.15 -24.39
C LEU A 13 20.43 -0.96 -25.44
N ARG A 14 19.96 -2.03 -26.11
CA ARG A 14 18.76 -1.94 -26.93
C ARG A 14 17.55 -1.83 -25.99
N PRO A 15 16.65 -0.84 -26.19
CA PRO A 15 15.42 -0.78 -25.42
C PRO A 15 14.72 -2.13 -25.54
N THR A 16 14.30 -2.68 -24.41
CA THR A 16 13.53 -3.93 -24.41
C THR A 16 12.26 -3.72 -25.25
N ALA A 17 11.72 -4.78 -25.86
CA ALA A 17 10.49 -4.67 -26.64
C ALA A 17 9.37 -3.96 -25.84
N ASP A 18 9.35 -4.17 -24.52
CA ASP A 18 8.46 -3.49 -23.57
C ASP A 18 8.68 -1.96 -23.51
N GLU A 19 9.93 -1.49 -23.54
CA GLU A 19 10.25 -0.04 -23.56
C GLU A 19 9.83 0.64 -24.86
N VAL A 20 9.87 -0.07 -25.99
CA VAL A 20 9.39 0.44 -27.28
C VAL A 20 7.87 0.47 -27.30
N GLN A 21 7.20 -0.57 -26.80
CA GLN A 21 5.73 -0.63 -26.71
C GLN A 21 5.14 0.41 -25.75
N LEU A 22 5.82 0.73 -24.65
CA LEU A 22 5.39 1.77 -23.71
C LEU A 22 5.27 3.16 -24.34
N ARG A 23 5.95 3.41 -25.46
CA ARG A 23 5.93 4.71 -26.16
C ARG A 23 4.83 4.84 -27.21
N THR A 24 4.24 3.74 -27.68
CA THR A 24 3.35 3.78 -28.86
C THR A 24 1.86 3.68 -28.51
N HIS A 25 1.49 3.22 -27.32
CA HIS A 25 0.08 3.14 -26.95
C HIS A 25 -0.41 4.43 -26.27
N PRO A 26 -1.44 5.10 -26.83
CA PRO A 26 -2.05 6.26 -26.20
C PRO A 26 -2.55 5.90 -24.81
N LEU A 27 -2.40 6.83 -23.88
CA LEU A 27 -2.83 6.65 -22.50
C LEU A 27 -4.35 6.52 -22.45
N SER A 28 -4.86 5.36 -22.01
CA SER A 28 -6.31 5.17 -21.88
C SER A 28 -6.88 6.18 -20.88
N PHE A 29 -8.11 6.66 -21.12
CA PHE A 29 -8.76 7.61 -20.22
C PHE A 29 -8.83 7.09 -18.77
N SER A 30 -9.14 5.80 -18.57
CA SER A 30 -9.15 5.18 -17.24
C SER A 30 -7.77 5.17 -16.59
N THR A 31 -6.70 4.91 -17.35
CA THR A 31 -5.33 4.98 -16.82
C THR A 31 -4.98 6.41 -16.42
N ALA A 32 -5.43 7.41 -17.17
CA ALA A 32 -5.27 8.84 -16.83
C ALA A 32 -5.89 9.16 -15.47
N LEU A 33 -7.13 8.74 -15.25
CA LEU A 33 -7.83 8.96 -13.99
C LEU A 33 -7.12 8.27 -12.82
N TRP A 34 -6.67 7.02 -13.00
CA TRP A 34 -5.88 6.32 -11.99
C TRP A 34 -4.56 7.02 -11.67
N VAL A 35 -3.87 7.56 -12.68
CA VAL A 35 -2.65 8.37 -12.52
C VAL A 35 -2.95 9.63 -11.69
N CYS A 36 -4.02 10.36 -12.01
CA CYS A 36 -4.44 11.54 -11.25
C CYS A 36 -4.78 11.19 -9.79
N ILE A 37 -5.59 10.16 -9.57
CA ILE A 37 -5.98 9.70 -8.22
C ILE A 37 -4.76 9.30 -7.40
N SER A 38 -3.83 8.58 -8.02
CA SER A 38 -2.64 8.08 -7.33
C SER A 38 -1.65 9.19 -7.00
N ALA A 39 -1.50 10.19 -7.87
CA ALA A 39 -0.71 11.39 -7.57
C ALA A 39 -1.30 12.22 -6.42
N LEU A 40 -2.63 12.28 -6.31
CA LEU A 40 -3.33 13.01 -5.26
C LEU A 40 -3.51 12.22 -3.95
N LEU A 41 -3.25 10.91 -3.98
CA LEU A 41 -3.41 10.02 -2.83
C LEU A 41 -2.74 10.56 -1.55
N PRO A 42 -1.48 11.05 -1.57
CA PRO A 42 -0.80 11.57 -0.38
C PRO A 42 -1.31 12.91 0.14
N VAL A 43 -2.15 13.60 -0.65
CA VAL A 43 -2.62 14.98 -0.41
C VAL A 43 -4.11 15.01 -0.09
N ASN A 44 -4.83 13.89 -0.27
CA ASN A 44 -6.29 13.88 -0.27
C ASN A 44 -6.93 14.43 1.03
N ARG A 45 -6.24 14.35 2.18
CA ARG A 45 -6.74 14.80 3.49
C ARG A 45 -6.59 16.28 3.75
N VAL A 46 -5.77 16.97 2.95
CA VAL A 46 -5.62 18.44 3.01
C VAL A 46 -6.35 19.13 1.87
N LEU A 47 -6.85 18.38 0.87
CA LEU A 47 -7.69 18.94 -0.19
C LEU A 47 -8.97 19.56 0.40
N PRO A 48 -9.44 20.70 -0.15
CA PRO A 48 -10.76 21.23 0.18
C PRO A 48 -11.88 20.20 -0.08
N PHE A 49 -13.05 20.42 0.50
CA PHE A 49 -14.16 19.46 0.46
C PHE A 49 -14.51 19.02 -0.98
N ALA A 50 -14.72 19.96 -1.91
CA ALA A 50 -15.15 19.63 -3.26
C ALA A 50 -14.11 18.78 -4.05
N PRO A 51 -12.81 19.15 -4.15
CA PRO A 51 -11.80 18.29 -4.76
C PRO A 51 -11.65 16.93 -4.07
N ARG A 52 -11.76 16.88 -2.73
CA ARG A 52 -11.70 15.64 -1.97
C ARG A 52 -12.88 14.72 -2.29
N ALA A 53 -14.08 15.28 -2.40
CA ALA A 53 -15.29 14.55 -2.80
C ALA A 53 -15.17 14.04 -4.23
N LEU A 54 -14.69 14.87 -5.16
CA LEU A 54 -14.44 14.46 -6.55
C LEU A 54 -13.41 13.32 -6.63
N TRP A 55 -12.33 13.39 -5.85
CA TRP A 55 -11.34 12.32 -5.75
C TRP A 55 -11.96 11.01 -5.27
N PHE A 56 -12.83 11.07 -4.26
CA PHE A 56 -13.56 9.91 -3.74
C PHE A 56 -14.54 9.32 -4.76
N VAL A 57 -15.35 10.15 -5.42
CA VAL A 57 -16.28 9.73 -6.47
C VAL A 57 -15.50 9.13 -7.65
N GLY A 58 -14.35 9.70 -8.00
CA GLY A 58 -13.47 9.17 -9.04
C GLY A 58 -13.00 7.75 -8.73
N ILE A 59 -12.60 7.47 -7.48
CA ILE A 59 -12.25 6.10 -7.06
C ILE A 59 -13.44 5.18 -7.15
N LEU A 60 -14.59 5.59 -6.60
CA LEU A 60 -15.80 4.78 -6.63
C LEU A 60 -16.19 4.44 -8.07
N ALA A 61 -16.15 5.42 -8.99
CA ALA A 61 -16.43 5.23 -10.40
C ALA A 61 -15.44 4.26 -11.06
N LEU A 62 -14.14 4.40 -10.80
CA LEU A 62 -13.12 3.49 -11.34
C LEU A 62 -13.23 2.07 -10.80
N LEU A 63 -13.73 1.88 -9.59
CA LEU A 63 -13.92 0.54 -9.03
C LEU A 63 -15.26 -0.09 -9.44
N CYS A 64 -16.34 0.70 -9.53
CA CYS A 64 -17.68 0.18 -9.79
C CYS A 64 -18.01 0.09 -11.29
N LEU A 65 -17.67 1.09 -12.10
CA LEU A 65 -18.07 1.11 -13.52
C LEU A 65 -17.54 -0.11 -14.30
N PRO A 66 -16.27 -0.55 -14.14
CA PRO A 66 -15.82 -1.76 -14.83
C PRO A 66 -16.68 -2.99 -14.49
N ILE A 67 -17.06 -3.15 -13.23
CA ILE A 67 -17.91 -4.26 -12.79
C ILE A 67 -19.29 -4.15 -13.44
N LEU A 68 -19.91 -2.97 -13.41
CA LEU A 68 -21.23 -2.71 -13.99
C LEU A 68 -21.27 -2.95 -15.51
N PHE A 69 -20.16 -2.68 -16.22
CA PHE A 69 -20.03 -2.93 -17.65
C PHE A 69 -19.46 -4.32 -17.99
N GLY A 70 -19.37 -5.25 -17.03
CA GLY A 70 -18.86 -6.61 -17.26
C GLY A 70 -17.37 -6.67 -17.61
N ARG A 71 -16.60 -5.63 -17.28
CA ARG A 71 -15.16 -5.49 -17.50
C ARG A 71 -14.35 -5.82 -16.24
N ALA A 72 -14.78 -6.84 -15.51
CA ALA A 72 -14.12 -7.33 -14.31
C ALA A 72 -13.29 -8.57 -14.63
N ASP A 73 -12.13 -8.72 -13.99
CA ASP A 73 -11.29 -9.91 -14.13
C ASP A 73 -11.09 -10.62 -12.78
N ARG A 74 -10.86 -11.94 -12.83
CA ARG A 74 -10.74 -12.78 -11.64
C ARG A 74 -9.35 -12.59 -11.00
N PRO A 75 -9.24 -12.01 -9.80
CA PRO A 75 -7.96 -11.87 -9.11
C PRO A 75 -7.45 -13.23 -8.59
N LEU A 76 -6.25 -13.23 -8.01
CA LEU A 76 -5.82 -14.34 -7.15
C LEU A 76 -6.74 -14.46 -5.93
N TYR A 77 -7.16 -15.70 -5.64
CA TYR A 77 -8.09 -16.06 -4.57
C TYR A 77 -9.44 -15.31 -4.68
N PRO A 78 -10.16 -15.42 -5.81
CA PRO A 78 -11.36 -14.62 -6.06
C PRO A 78 -12.49 -14.90 -5.05
N SER A 79 -12.58 -16.14 -4.55
CA SER A 79 -13.55 -16.52 -3.52
C SER A 79 -13.34 -15.78 -2.19
N VAL A 80 -12.09 -15.54 -1.79
CA VAL A 80 -11.77 -14.81 -0.55
C VAL A 80 -12.25 -13.36 -0.65
N TRP A 81 -12.00 -12.69 -1.78
CA TRP A 81 -12.46 -11.32 -2.01
C TRP A 81 -13.97 -11.22 -2.15
N ALA A 82 -14.61 -12.16 -2.86
CA ALA A 82 -16.06 -12.23 -2.95
C ALA A 82 -16.70 -12.42 -1.56
N PHE A 83 -16.14 -13.30 -0.73
CA PHE A 83 -16.58 -13.49 0.65
C PHE A 83 -16.37 -12.23 1.50
N ALA A 84 -15.26 -11.51 1.33
CA ALA A 84 -15.04 -10.25 2.04
C ALA A 84 -16.04 -9.16 1.64
N GLY A 85 -16.42 -9.08 0.36
CA GLY A 85 -17.53 -8.25 -0.10
C GLY A 85 -18.84 -8.62 0.57
N PHE A 86 -19.21 -9.91 0.54
CA PHE A 86 -20.42 -10.42 1.20
C PHE A 86 -20.43 -10.12 2.71
N ALA A 87 -19.34 -10.40 3.42
CA ALA A 87 -19.20 -10.15 4.84
C ALA A 87 -19.32 -8.65 5.19
N SER A 88 -18.86 -7.77 4.30
CA SER A 88 -19.05 -6.31 4.46
C SER A 88 -20.53 -5.92 4.40
N VAL A 89 -21.31 -6.53 3.49
CA VAL A 89 -22.76 -6.32 3.40
C VAL A 89 -23.46 -6.85 4.65
N VAL A 90 -23.13 -8.07 5.08
CA VAL A 90 -23.68 -8.66 6.32
C VAL A 90 -23.41 -7.73 7.51
N ALA A 91 -22.15 -7.34 7.73
CA ALA A 91 -21.78 -6.43 8.82
C ALA A 91 -22.53 -5.09 8.75
N THR A 92 -22.77 -4.56 7.55
CA THR A 92 -23.55 -3.31 7.37
C THR A 92 -24.96 -3.44 7.90
N LEU A 93 -25.60 -4.59 7.63
CA LEU A 93 -27.00 -4.86 7.97
C LEU A 93 -27.17 -5.34 9.41
N THR A 94 -26.21 -6.08 9.96
CA THR A 94 -26.37 -6.78 11.24
C THR A 94 -25.65 -6.13 12.42
N ALA A 95 -24.58 -5.36 12.18
CA ALA A 95 -23.82 -4.73 13.27
C ALA A 95 -24.56 -3.50 13.81
N THR A 96 -25.69 -3.70 14.48
CA THR A 96 -26.62 -2.62 14.86
C THR A 96 -26.82 -2.49 16.36
N ARG A 97 -25.90 -3.03 17.16
CA ARG A 97 -26.00 -2.99 18.63
C ARG A 97 -25.95 -1.56 19.17
N ASN A 98 -25.03 -0.75 18.65
CA ASN A 98 -24.85 0.66 19.04
C ASN A 98 -24.87 1.62 17.83
N SER A 99 -25.34 1.13 16.69
CA SER A 99 -25.55 1.95 15.49
C SER A 99 -26.76 1.47 14.71
N THR A 100 -27.26 2.33 13.84
CA THR A 100 -28.30 1.98 12.87
C THR A 100 -27.68 1.49 11.56
N VAL A 101 -28.48 0.79 10.74
CA VAL A 101 -28.07 0.42 9.37
C VAL A 101 -27.67 1.65 8.56
N GLN A 102 -28.36 2.78 8.74
CA GLN A 102 -28.06 4.03 8.06
C GLN A 102 -26.69 4.58 8.45
N GLU A 103 -26.33 4.55 9.73
CA GLU A 103 -25.01 4.96 10.21
C GLU A 103 -23.89 4.04 9.73
N ASN A 104 -24.19 2.75 9.52
CA ASN A 104 -23.24 1.78 8.98
C ASN A 104 -23.05 1.93 7.46
N LEU A 105 -24.04 2.44 6.74
CA LEU A 105 -24.14 2.35 5.29
C LEU A 105 -22.90 2.91 4.58
N PHE A 106 -22.39 4.06 5.00
CA PHE A 106 -21.23 4.68 4.36
C PHE A 106 -19.96 3.80 4.47
N VAL A 107 -19.62 3.36 5.69
CA VAL A 107 -18.44 2.52 5.93
C VAL A 107 -18.62 1.14 5.31
N GLY A 108 -19.81 0.58 5.42
CA GLY A 108 -20.23 -0.68 4.83
C GLY A 108 -20.08 -0.73 3.31
N MET A 109 -20.61 0.28 2.61
CA MET A 109 -20.44 0.43 1.15
C MET A 109 -18.98 0.63 0.77
N GLN A 110 -18.22 1.43 1.54
CA GLN A 110 -16.79 1.60 1.30
C GLN A 110 -16.05 0.26 1.40
N LEU A 111 -16.31 -0.54 2.44
CA LEU A 111 -15.71 -1.87 2.60
C LEU A 111 -16.16 -2.82 1.49
N PHE A 112 -17.44 -2.85 1.13
CA PHE A 112 -17.94 -3.66 0.03
C PHE A 112 -17.25 -3.33 -1.30
N VAL A 113 -17.10 -2.04 -1.62
CA VAL A 113 -16.41 -1.61 -2.84
C VAL A 113 -14.94 -1.98 -2.80
N LEU A 114 -14.24 -1.70 -1.69
CA LEU A 114 -12.80 -1.94 -1.60
C LEU A 114 -12.46 -3.44 -1.52
N LEU A 115 -13.19 -4.22 -0.72
CA LEU A 115 -12.94 -5.64 -0.49
C LEU A 115 -13.67 -6.54 -1.49
N GLY A 116 -14.88 -6.19 -1.92
CA GLY A 116 -15.68 -7.02 -2.83
C GLY A 116 -15.40 -6.76 -4.31
N LEU A 117 -15.22 -5.50 -4.70
CA LEU A 117 -15.15 -5.10 -6.12
C LEU A 117 -13.74 -4.65 -6.53
N GLY A 118 -13.02 -4.00 -5.61
CA GLY A 118 -11.85 -3.21 -5.92
C GLY A 118 -10.76 -4.00 -6.62
N VAL A 119 -10.46 -5.19 -6.11
CA VAL A 119 -9.40 -6.04 -6.66
C VAL A 119 -9.74 -6.61 -8.03
N PHE A 120 -11.03 -6.86 -8.32
CA PHE A 120 -11.49 -7.38 -9.61
C PHE A 120 -11.35 -6.31 -10.70
N ALA A 121 -11.78 -5.07 -10.38
CA ALA A 121 -11.62 -3.93 -11.27
C ALA A 121 -10.15 -3.61 -11.53
N VAL A 122 -9.31 -3.56 -10.49
CA VAL A 122 -7.87 -3.25 -10.65
C VAL A 122 -7.12 -4.35 -11.41
N THR A 123 -7.48 -5.63 -11.21
CA THR A 123 -6.94 -6.74 -12.01
C THR A 123 -7.25 -6.55 -13.50
N ALA A 124 -8.47 -6.15 -13.84
CA ALA A 124 -8.86 -5.90 -15.23
C ALA A 124 -8.06 -4.76 -15.88
N TYR A 125 -7.86 -3.66 -15.15
CA TYR A 125 -7.00 -2.56 -15.62
C TYR A 125 -5.56 -2.99 -15.86
N ALA A 126 -4.97 -3.74 -14.92
CA ALA A 126 -3.60 -4.24 -15.04
C ALA A 126 -3.42 -5.29 -16.14
N LEU A 127 -4.47 -6.04 -16.47
CA LEU A 127 -4.48 -6.95 -17.62
C LEU A 127 -4.51 -6.17 -18.94
N LYS A 128 -5.44 -5.21 -19.06
CA LYS A 128 -5.70 -4.46 -20.29
C LYS A 128 -4.58 -3.48 -20.68
N ASP A 129 -3.98 -2.78 -19.72
CA ASP A 129 -2.91 -1.82 -19.96
C ASP A 129 -1.62 -2.31 -19.27
N THR A 130 -0.66 -2.80 -20.06
CA THR A 130 0.65 -3.28 -19.57
C THR A 130 1.46 -2.19 -18.88
N GLY A 131 1.23 -0.92 -19.20
CA GLY A 131 1.87 0.23 -18.57
C GLY A 131 1.15 0.76 -17.32
N PHE A 132 -0.02 0.21 -16.98
CA PHE A 132 -0.88 0.72 -15.91
C PHE A 132 -0.14 0.90 -14.58
N VAL A 133 0.43 -0.19 -14.06
CA VAL A 133 1.08 -0.23 -12.74
C VAL A 133 2.27 0.70 -12.68
N ALA A 134 3.08 0.74 -13.74
CA ALA A 134 4.26 1.60 -13.81
C ALA A 134 3.87 3.09 -13.79
N ARG A 135 2.87 3.49 -14.59
CA ARG A 135 2.38 4.88 -14.67
C ARG A 135 1.79 5.32 -13.33
N VAL A 136 0.93 4.50 -12.74
CA VAL A 136 0.31 4.74 -11.43
C VAL A 136 1.35 4.85 -10.32
N SER A 137 2.35 3.97 -10.30
CA SER A 137 3.42 3.98 -9.29
C SER A 137 4.31 5.22 -9.39
N VAL A 138 4.65 5.65 -10.62
CA VAL A 138 5.42 6.88 -10.84
C VAL A 138 4.61 8.10 -10.41
N ALA A 139 3.32 8.14 -10.72
CA ALA A 139 2.43 9.22 -10.33
C ALA A 139 2.30 9.33 -8.80
N PHE A 140 2.09 8.20 -8.13
CA PHE A 140 2.09 8.11 -6.68
C PHE A 140 3.41 8.61 -6.09
N LEU A 141 4.55 8.11 -6.57
CA LEU A 141 5.86 8.50 -6.07
C LEU A 141 6.10 10.01 -6.24
N ALA A 142 5.68 10.60 -7.37
CA ALA A 142 5.78 12.03 -7.59
C ALA A 142 4.97 12.82 -6.55
N GLY A 143 3.67 12.52 -6.39
CA GLY A 143 2.82 13.19 -5.40
C GLY A 143 3.32 13.01 -3.96
N GLN A 144 3.79 11.80 -3.63
CA GLN A 144 4.32 11.50 -2.31
C GLN A 144 5.67 12.19 -2.05
N THR A 145 6.49 12.40 -3.09
CA THR A 145 7.75 13.16 -2.97
C THR A 145 7.47 14.62 -2.66
N VAL A 146 6.45 15.22 -3.27
CA VAL A 146 6.01 16.59 -2.91
C VAL A 146 5.52 16.63 -1.46
N SER A 147 4.72 15.65 -1.03
CA SER A 147 4.26 15.53 0.36
C SER A 147 5.43 15.36 1.35
N SER A 148 6.45 14.62 0.94
CA SER A 148 7.67 14.40 1.73
C SER A 148 8.52 15.66 1.84
N ALA A 149 8.64 16.44 0.76
CA ALA A 149 9.31 17.73 0.79
C ALA A 149 8.60 18.73 1.71
N ALA A 150 7.25 18.74 1.69
CA ALA A 150 6.46 19.53 2.63
C ALA A 150 6.71 19.12 4.08
N ALA A 151 6.89 17.82 4.35
CA ALA A 151 7.23 17.34 5.69
C ALA A 151 8.60 17.82 6.18
N VAL A 152 9.61 17.85 5.29
CA VAL A 152 10.93 18.40 5.62
C VAL A 152 10.82 19.89 5.97
N MET A 153 10.04 20.65 5.20
CA MET A 153 9.80 22.08 5.49
C MET A 153 9.14 22.28 6.86
N GLN A 154 8.14 21.46 7.21
CA GLN A 154 7.45 21.50 8.50
C GLN A 154 8.39 21.20 9.67
N VAL A 155 9.29 20.22 9.52
CA VAL A 155 10.31 19.93 10.55
C VAL A 155 11.27 21.10 10.75
N LEU A 156 11.59 21.84 9.70
CA LEU A 156 12.41 23.06 9.77
C LEU A 156 11.65 24.28 10.35
N GLY A 157 10.48 24.07 10.96
CA GLY A 157 9.65 25.12 11.55
C GLY A 157 8.94 26.01 10.53
N ARG A 158 8.86 25.58 9.25
CA ARG A 158 8.17 26.35 8.20
C ARG A 158 6.83 25.72 7.86
N PRO A 159 5.70 26.44 8.01
CA PRO A 159 4.42 25.94 7.55
C PRO A 159 4.45 25.67 6.04
N PHE A 160 3.76 24.63 5.59
CA PHE A 160 3.57 24.35 4.17
C PHE A 160 2.07 24.38 3.87
N LEU A 161 1.63 25.30 3.00
CA LEU A 161 0.21 25.55 2.73
C LEU A 161 -0.61 25.81 4.01
N GLY A 162 -0.03 26.50 4.99
CA GLY A 162 -0.67 26.78 6.29
C GLY A 162 -0.73 25.59 7.25
N VAL A 163 -0.14 24.44 6.89
CA VAL A 163 -0.08 23.25 7.76
C VAL A 163 1.28 23.18 8.44
N GLU A 164 1.25 23.18 9.77
CA GLU A 164 2.43 23.06 10.66
C GLU A 164 2.64 21.63 11.17
N ALA A 165 3.80 21.39 11.78
CA ALA A 165 4.07 20.13 12.47
C ALA A 165 3.16 19.98 13.70
N LEU A 166 2.57 18.80 13.89
CA LEU A 166 1.72 18.49 15.04
C LEU A 166 2.54 17.78 16.10
N GLN A 167 2.68 18.39 17.28
CA GLN A 167 3.44 17.83 18.41
C GLN A 167 4.89 17.45 18.00
N GLY A 168 5.55 18.33 17.25
CA GLY A 168 6.91 18.11 16.75
C GLY A 168 7.02 17.08 15.62
N ARG A 169 5.89 16.58 15.08
CA ARG A 169 5.87 15.58 14.01
C ARG A 169 5.32 16.19 12.73
N ALA A 170 6.02 15.97 11.62
CA ALA A 170 5.54 16.46 10.34
C ALA A 170 4.31 15.70 9.86
N LEU A 171 3.39 16.44 9.23
CA LEU A 171 2.20 15.93 8.58
C LEU A 171 2.40 15.74 7.08
N GLY A 172 3.39 16.44 6.50
CA GLY A 172 3.50 16.66 5.08
C GLY A 172 2.18 17.22 4.54
N MET A 173 1.68 16.63 3.46
CA MET A 173 0.33 16.86 2.96
C MET A 173 -0.65 15.73 3.33
N ALA A 174 -0.25 14.80 4.18
CA ALA A 174 -1.04 13.63 4.53
C ALA A 174 -2.10 13.89 5.63
N GLY A 175 -2.09 15.09 6.24
CA GLY A 175 -3.01 15.50 7.30
C GLY A 175 -2.82 14.80 8.65
N HIS A 176 -1.98 13.77 8.72
CA HIS A 176 -1.67 13.04 9.96
C HIS A 176 -0.27 12.43 9.86
N PRO A 177 0.56 12.44 10.93
CA PRO A 177 1.94 11.97 10.83
C PRO A 177 2.03 10.47 10.56
N ASN A 178 1.13 9.65 11.11
CA ASN A 178 1.12 8.21 10.81
C ASN A 178 0.79 7.91 9.34
N THR A 179 -0.07 8.72 8.72
CA THR A 179 -0.42 8.60 7.29
C THR A 179 0.76 9.00 6.42
N LEU A 180 1.45 10.11 6.75
CA LEU A 180 2.70 10.49 6.08
C LEU A 180 3.72 9.35 6.14
N GLY A 181 3.96 8.81 7.35
CA GLY A 181 4.91 7.73 7.55
C GLY A 181 4.57 6.50 6.71
N LEU A 182 3.30 6.09 6.66
CA LEU A 182 2.86 4.97 5.84
C LEU A 182 3.03 5.22 4.34
N MET A 183 2.64 6.40 3.84
CA MET A 183 2.82 6.75 2.43
C MET A 183 4.31 6.83 2.07
N ALA A 184 5.16 7.27 3.00
CA ALA A 184 6.60 7.24 2.84
C ALA A 184 7.14 5.80 2.74
N CYS A 185 6.61 4.84 3.52
CA CYS A 185 6.95 3.42 3.37
C CYS A 185 6.68 2.93 1.94
N VAL A 186 5.48 3.21 1.41
CA VAL A 186 5.12 2.82 0.03
C VAL A 186 6.03 3.54 -0.98
N GLY A 187 6.28 4.84 -0.78
CA GLY A 187 7.17 5.64 -1.63
C GLY A 187 8.60 5.09 -1.68
N ILE A 188 9.16 4.69 -0.53
CA ILE A 188 10.48 4.05 -0.44
C ILE A 188 10.50 2.75 -1.26
N LEU A 189 9.53 1.86 -1.06
CA LEU A 189 9.49 0.57 -1.74
C LEU A 189 9.30 0.71 -3.27
N VAL A 190 8.47 1.66 -3.70
CA VAL A 190 8.30 2.01 -5.13
C VAL A 190 9.59 2.60 -5.71
N ALA A 191 10.23 3.54 -5.01
CA ALA A 191 11.48 4.16 -5.45
C ALA A 191 12.61 3.13 -5.59
N LEU A 192 12.74 2.20 -4.63
CA LEU A 192 13.69 1.09 -4.71
C LEU A 192 13.47 0.24 -5.96
N GLN A 193 12.22 -0.11 -6.27
CA GLN A 193 11.90 -0.88 -7.46
C GLN A 193 12.23 -0.12 -8.76
N ILE A 194 11.91 1.18 -8.83
CA ILE A 194 12.21 2.04 -9.98
C ILE A 194 13.73 2.19 -10.17
N LEU A 195 14.50 2.35 -9.08
CA LEU A 195 15.97 2.44 -9.14
C LEU A 195 16.61 1.21 -9.80
N LEU A 196 16.02 0.02 -9.58
CA LEU A 196 16.51 -1.21 -10.20
C LEU A 196 16.06 -1.39 -11.65
N SER A 197 14.91 -0.83 -12.01
CA SER A 197 14.29 -1.06 -13.30
C SER A 197 14.65 0.02 -14.33
N CYS A 198 14.94 1.25 -13.89
CA CYS A 198 15.05 2.40 -14.79
C CYS A 198 16.33 3.22 -14.54
N ARG A 199 17.35 3.08 -15.41
CA ARG A 199 18.60 3.85 -15.31
C ARG A 199 18.43 5.34 -15.61
N ARG A 200 17.58 5.69 -16.59
CA ARG A 200 17.44 7.08 -17.08
C ARG A 200 16.90 8.05 -16.02
N ARG A 201 16.09 7.56 -15.07
CA ARG A 201 15.46 8.36 -14.01
C ARG A 201 16.13 8.17 -12.65
N ARG A 202 17.34 7.62 -12.62
CA ARG A 202 18.00 7.21 -11.38
C ARG A 202 18.20 8.37 -10.41
N ILE A 203 18.69 9.51 -10.88
CA ILE A 203 18.93 10.70 -10.03
C ILE A 203 17.61 11.17 -9.39
N LEU A 204 16.57 11.40 -10.20
CA LEU A 204 15.26 11.80 -9.70
C LEU A 204 14.68 10.80 -8.69
N THR A 205 14.90 9.50 -8.92
CA THR A 205 14.41 8.45 -8.02
C THR A 205 15.23 8.40 -6.72
N VAL A 206 16.53 8.69 -6.76
CA VAL A 206 17.36 8.83 -5.54
C VAL A 206 16.90 10.03 -4.72
N ILE A 207 16.60 11.16 -5.36
CA ILE A 207 16.05 12.35 -4.69
C ILE A 207 14.70 12.01 -4.04
N ALA A 208 13.80 11.36 -4.78
CA ALA A 208 12.52 10.90 -4.26
C ALA A 208 12.68 9.93 -3.08
N LEU A 209 13.62 8.98 -3.17
CA LEU A 209 13.93 8.04 -2.09
C LEU A 209 14.43 8.79 -0.85
N ALA A 210 15.38 9.72 -1.00
CA ALA A 210 15.91 10.52 0.10
C ALA A 210 14.83 11.36 0.78
N ALA A 211 13.96 12.03 -0.01
CA ALA A 211 12.85 12.80 0.51
C ALA A 211 11.88 11.90 1.34
N ASN A 212 11.55 10.72 0.82
CA ASN A 212 10.66 9.79 1.53
C ASN A 212 11.29 9.20 2.80
N VAL A 213 12.59 8.91 2.79
CA VAL A 213 13.31 8.51 4.01
C VAL A 213 13.26 9.64 5.04
N ALA A 214 13.56 10.87 4.65
CA ALA A 214 13.46 12.03 5.53
C ALA A 214 12.04 12.21 6.09
N ALA A 215 11.00 12.06 5.25
CA ALA A 215 9.61 12.14 5.67
C ALA A 215 9.21 11.01 6.64
N LEU A 216 9.74 9.79 6.48
CA LEU A 216 9.53 8.70 7.42
C LEU A 216 10.07 9.06 8.81
N PHE A 217 11.28 9.59 8.90
CA PHE A 217 11.85 10.08 10.16
C PHE A 217 11.06 11.28 10.71
N ALA A 218 10.76 12.26 9.88
CA ALA A 218 9.96 13.45 10.23
C ALA A 218 8.57 13.10 10.77
N SER A 219 7.99 11.99 10.31
CA SER A 219 6.70 11.51 10.79
C SER A 219 6.73 11.01 12.24
N GLY A 220 7.89 10.61 12.78
CA GLY A 220 8.02 10.02 14.11
C GLY A 220 7.13 8.79 14.37
N SER A 221 6.68 8.09 13.31
CA SER A 221 5.72 6.98 13.39
C SER A 221 6.44 5.62 13.53
N LEU A 222 6.49 5.09 14.75
CA LEU A 222 7.12 3.78 15.03
C LEU A 222 6.45 2.63 14.25
N SER A 223 5.12 2.65 14.12
CA SER A 223 4.37 1.69 13.30
C SER A 223 4.77 1.74 11.82
N SER A 224 5.10 2.92 11.29
CA SER A 224 5.60 3.07 9.91
C SER A 224 7.02 2.53 9.76
N PHE A 225 7.90 2.72 10.76
CA PHE A 225 9.22 2.10 10.77
C PHE A 225 9.15 0.57 10.76
N LEU A 226 8.28 -0.02 11.59
CA LEU A 226 8.06 -1.46 11.59
C LEU A 226 7.50 -1.94 10.23
N ALA A 227 6.53 -1.22 9.67
CA ALA A 227 5.92 -1.51 8.39
C ALA A 227 6.93 -1.51 7.23
N VAL A 228 7.75 -0.45 7.09
CA VAL A 228 8.77 -0.41 6.04
C VAL A 228 9.82 -1.48 6.26
N SER A 229 10.17 -1.81 7.50
CA SER A 229 11.15 -2.87 7.81
C SER A 229 10.64 -4.24 7.37
N ALA A 230 9.40 -4.57 7.68
CA ALA A 230 8.75 -5.81 7.25
C ALA A 230 8.64 -5.89 5.72
N GLY A 231 8.17 -4.83 5.06
CA GLY A 231 8.11 -4.76 3.60
C GLY A 231 9.50 -4.86 2.95
N PHE A 232 10.49 -4.14 3.48
CA PHE A 232 11.86 -4.17 2.98
C PHE A 232 12.49 -5.56 3.13
N LEU A 233 12.27 -6.25 4.25
CA LEU A 233 12.72 -7.63 4.44
C LEU A 233 12.16 -8.55 3.35
N VAL A 234 10.85 -8.50 3.07
CA VAL A 234 10.23 -9.26 1.99
C VAL A 234 10.85 -8.92 0.63
N TRP A 235 11.05 -7.63 0.37
CA TRP A 235 11.68 -7.17 -0.87
C TRP A 235 13.11 -7.73 -1.04
N VAL A 236 13.92 -7.67 0.01
CA VAL A 236 15.28 -8.22 0.08
C VAL A 236 15.28 -9.73 -0.17
N LEU A 237 14.38 -10.48 0.49
CA LEU A 237 14.27 -11.93 0.34
C LEU A 237 13.85 -12.36 -1.06
N CYS A 238 12.94 -11.61 -1.70
CA CYS A 238 12.57 -11.80 -3.10
C CYS A 238 13.73 -11.45 -4.05
N MET A 239 14.53 -10.42 -3.72
CA MET A 239 15.64 -9.93 -4.53
C MET A 239 17.01 -10.53 -4.14
N ARG A 240 17.02 -11.64 -3.39
CA ARG A 240 18.25 -12.16 -2.75
C ARG A 240 19.44 -12.45 -3.69
N GLN A 241 19.16 -12.72 -4.97
CA GLN A 241 20.19 -12.93 -6.00
C GLN A 241 20.95 -11.65 -6.38
N ARG A 242 20.44 -10.47 -6.02
CA ARG A 242 21.01 -9.16 -6.36
C ARG A 242 21.63 -8.46 -5.15
N LEU A 243 21.67 -9.11 -3.98
CA LEU A 243 22.04 -8.46 -2.71
C LEU A 243 23.41 -7.81 -2.73
N GLY A 244 24.43 -8.41 -3.34
CA GLY A 244 25.76 -7.80 -3.39
C GLY A 244 25.75 -6.40 -4.03
N LYS A 245 25.02 -6.23 -5.15
CA LYS A 245 24.89 -4.93 -5.84
C LYS A 245 24.01 -3.95 -5.05
N LEU A 246 22.96 -4.48 -4.42
CA LEU A 246 22.05 -3.70 -3.59
C LEU A 246 22.74 -3.16 -2.34
N ALA A 247 23.57 -3.98 -1.69
CA ALA A 247 24.29 -3.64 -0.47
C ALA A 247 25.25 -2.47 -0.72
N ILE A 248 26.04 -2.50 -1.80
CA ILE A 248 26.94 -1.39 -2.14
C ILE A 248 26.14 -0.10 -2.39
N GLY A 249 25.05 -0.19 -3.17
CA GLY A 249 24.19 0.96 -3.43
C GLY A 249 23.53 1.52 -2.17
N ALA A 250 23.09 0.64 -1.25
CA ALA A 250 22.50 1.00 0.02
C ALA A 250 23.53 1.64 0.95
N ILE A 251 24.74 1.08 1.08
CA ILE A 251 25.84 1.66 1.87
C ILE A 251 26.18 3.06 1.35
N ALA A 252 26.36 3.21 0.04
CA ALA A 252 26.66 4.51 -0.56
C ALA A 252 25.52 5.53 -0.33
N PHE A 253 24.26 5.09 -0.45
CA PHE A 253 23.10 5.94 -0.17
C PHE A 253 23.03 6.36 1.30
N MET A 254 23.22 5.42 2.24
CA MET A 254 23.20 5.69 3.68
C MET A 254 24.37 6.58 4.10
N ALA A 255 25.57 6.38 3.56
CA ALA A 255 26.71 7.27 3.78
C ALA A 255 26.44 8.69 3.26
N GLY A 256 25.80 8.81 2.09
CA GLY A 256 25.37 10.10 1.53
C GLY A 256 24.33 10.80 2.41
N LEU A 257 23.30 10.07 2.86
CA LEU A 257 22.31 10.61 3.79
C LEU A 257 22.94 11.05 5.11
N TRP A 258 23.82 10.21 5.68
CA TRP A 258 24.54 10.53 6.90
C TRP A 258 25.34 11.82 6.74
N LEU A 259 26.13 11.95 5.67
CA LEU A 259 26.91 13.15 5.37
C LEU A 259 26.04 14.40 5.23
N VAL A 260 24.92 14.32 4.50
CA VAL A 260 23.96 15.43 4.36
C VAL A 260 23.39 15.81 5.72
N PHE A 261 22.96 14.85 6.53
CA PHE A 261 22.38 15.11 7.84
C PHE A 261 23.39 15.69 8.84
N SER A 262 24.63 15.20 8.84
CA SER A 262 25.68 15.70 9.73
C SER A 262 26.18 17.09 9.34
N SER A 263 26.24 17.39 8.04
CA SER A 263 26.72 18.70 7.54
C SER A 263 25.68 19.82 7.61
N THR A 264 24.40 19.51 7.44
CA THR A 264 23.32 20.51 7.41
C THR A 264 22.69 20.78 8.76
N GLY A 265 22.92 19.92 9.76
CA GLY A 265 22.25 19.98 11.06
C GLY A 265 20.76 19.57 11.02
N ILE A 266 20.23 19.15 9.86
CA ILE A 266 18.81 18.73 9.71
C ILE A 266 18.43 17.63 10.71
N ALA A 267 19.38 16.76 11.08
CA ALA A 267 19.16 15.69 12.05
C ALA A 267 18.66 16.18 13.42
N GLN A 268 19.03 17.40 13.83
CA GLN A 268 18.65 17.97 15.12
C GLN A 268 17.16 18.33 15.19
N TYR A 269 16.53 18.55 14.03
CA TYR A 269 15.11 18.87 13.94
C TYR A 269 14.24 17.61 13.81
N LEU A 270 14.82 16.48 13.40
CA LEU A 270 14.07 15.24 13.25
C LEU A 270 13.70 14.66 14.63
N PRO A 271 12.46 14.15 14.81
CA PRO A 271 12.08 13.47 16.03
C PRO A 271 13.03 12.30 16.35
N SER A 272 13.52 12.23 17.58
CA SER A 272 14.36 11.12 18.03
C SER A 272 13.56 9.82 18.05
N VAL A 273 14.01 8.81 17.30
CA VAL A 273 13.37 7.47 17.30
C VAL A 273 13.40 6.86 18.70
N LEU A 274 14.47 7.07 19.46
CA LEU A 274 14.60 6.57 20.83
C LEU A 274 13.62 7.28 21.77
N GLU A 275 13.45 8.59 21.64
CA GLU A 275 12.48 9.34 22.42
C GLU A 275 11.05 8.89 22.09
N ARG A 276 10.74 8.68 20.80
CA ARG A 276 9.45 8.12 20.38
C ARG A 276 9.23 6.72 20.91
N TYR A 277 10.26 5.88 20.95
CA TYR A 277 10.19 4.56 21.59
C TYR A 277 9.83 4.71 23.07
N ARG A 278 10.57 5.53 23.83
CA ARG A 278 10.31 5.80 25.24
C ARG A 278 8.89 6.30 25.47
N GLN A 279 8.44 7.27 24.68
CA GLN A 279 7.09 7.82 24.73
C GLN A 279 6.02 6.75 24.43
N VAL A 280 6.21 5.95 23.37
CA VAL A 280 5.25 4.88 23.04
C VAL A 280 5.14 3.87 24.18
N THR A 281 6.25 3.53 24.83
CA THR A 281 6.32 2.59 25.97
C THR A 281 5.92 3.20 27.32
N GLY A 282 5.50 4.46 27.39
CA GLY A 282 5.10 5.12 28.64
C GLY A 282 6.27 5.44 29.58
N GLN A 283 7.51 5.48 29.07
CA GLN A 283 8.70 5.85 29.84
C GLN A 283 8.89 7.38 29.93
N THR A 284 7.94 8.16 29.43
CA THR A 284 7.93 9.63 29.52
C THR A 284 6.65 10.08 30.24
N SER A 285 6.56 11.36 30.59
CA SER A 285 5.39 11.94 31.25
C SER A 285 4.14 12.06 30.35
N ALA A 286 4.26 11.75 29.06
CA ALA A 286 3.14 11.77 28.12
C ALA A 286 2.46 10.40 28.05
N ASP A 287 1.14 10.38 27.86
CA ASP A 287 0.37 9.13 27.75
C ASP A 287 0.96 8.18 26.70
N GLY A 288 1.32 6.98 27.16
CA GLY A 288 1.92 5.96 26.33
C GLY A 288 0.92 5.41 25.34
N SER A 289 1.20 5.56 24.03
CA SER A 289 0.33 5.00 22.98
C SER A 289 0.18 3.47 23.07
N TRP A 290 1.14 2.78 23.71
CA TRP A 290 1.06 1.35 23.99
C TRP A 290 -0.04 1.01 25.00
N GLU A 291 -0.09 1.74 26.12
CA GLU A 291 -1.10 1.53 27.16
C GLU A 291 -2.51 1.81 26.63
N ILE A 292 -2.67 2.92 25.88
CA ILE A 292 -3.94 3.24 25.22
C ILE A 292 -4.38 2.09 24.32
N ARG A 293 -3.46 1.49 23.54
CA ARG A 293 -3.78 0.35 22.66
C ARG A 293 -4.22 -0.87 23.45
N ILE A 294 -3.52 -1.22 24.54
CA ILE A 294 -3.91 -2.34 25.42
C ILE A 294 -5.34 -2.10 25.94
N ARG A 295 -5.64 -0.92 26.47
CA ARG A 295 -6.99 -0.60 26.95
C ARG A 295 -8.05 -0.71 25.85
N THR A 296 -7.75 -0.25 24.63
CA THR A 296 -8.68 -0.44 23.49
C THR A 296 -8.86 -1.91 23.09
N TYR A 297 -7.81 -2.73 23.24
CA TYR A 297 -7.87 -4.15 22.91
C TYR A 297 -8.66 -4.93 23.94
N ASP A 298 -8.42 -4.67 25.23
CA ASP A 298 -9.16 -5.30 26.33
C ASP A 298 -10.65 -4.97 26.23
N PHE A 299 -10.97 -3.70 26.00
CA PHE A 299 -12.36 -3.28 25.79
C PHE A 299 -12.99 -4.00 24.57
N ALA A 300 -12.31 -3.99 23.43
CA ALA A 300 -12.82 -4.65 22.22
C ALA A 300 -13.01 -6.16 22.44
N TRP A 301 -12.08 -6.80 23.14
CA TRP A 301 -12.13 -8.22 23.45
C TRP A 301 -13.30 -8.57 24.38
N GLN A 302 -13.49 -7.80 25.46
CA GLN A 302 -14.64 -7.96 26.36
C GLN A 302 -15.97 -7.83 25.60
N ARG A 303 -16.07 -6.84 24.70
CA ARG A 303 -17.26 -6.67 23.86
C ARG A 303 -17.48 -7.79 22.87
N ILE A 304 -16.41 -8.34 22.29
CA ILE A 304 -16.48 -9.52 21.42
C ILE A 304 -16.99 -10.74 22.21
N MET A 305 -16.57 -10.90 23.47
CA MET A 305 -17.07 -12.00 24.31
C MET A 305 -18.56 -11.87 24.64
N GLU A 306 -19.07 -10.64 24.76
CA GLU A 306 -20.51 -10.39 24.98
C GLU A 306 -21.35 -10.67 23.73
N ASP A 307 -20.89 -10.24 22.55
CA ASP A 307 -21.60 -10.40 21.28
C ASP A 307 -20.61 -10.65 20.14
N PRO A 308 -20.23 -11.92 19.89
CA PRO A 308 -19.21 -12.25 18.90
C PRO A 308 -19.76 -12.24 17.48
N ILE A 309 -21.08 -12.35 17.29
CA ILE A 309 -21.66 -12.68 15.98
C ILE A 309 -21.86 -11.42 15.15
N PHE A 310 -22.53 -10.41 15.70
CA PHE A 310 -23.01 -9.27 14.91
C PHE A 310 -22.13 -8.03 15.04
N GLY A 311 -21.38 -7.89 16.14
CA GLY A 311 -20.49 -6.76 16.37
C GLY A 311 -21.22 -5.48 16.79
N ASN A 312 -20.44 -4.45 17.06
CA ASN A 312 -20.91 -3.24 17.73
C ASN A 312 -21.54 -2.20 16.79
N GLY A 313 -21.06 -2.14 15.54
CA GLY A 313 -21.39 -1.09 14.56
C GLY A 313 -20.18 -0.60 13.78
N LEU A 314 -20.39 -0.36 12.48
CA LEU A 314 -19.36 0.12 11.55
C LEU A 314 -19.21 1.65 11.56
N GLY A 315 -20.26 2.38 11.93
CA GLY A 315 -20.25 3.84 12.01
C GLY A 315 -19.25 4.39 13.02
N ALA A 316 -18.83 5.65 12.83
CA ALA A 316 -17.85 6.30 13.70
C ALA A 316 -18.33 6.39 15.16
N SER A 317 -19.62 6.62 15.39
CA SER A 317 -20.25 6.65 16.72
C SER A 317 -20.13 5.32 17.48
N ALA A 318 -20.16 4.19 16.78
CA ALA A 318 -20.04 2.86 17.37
C ALA A 318 -18.58 2.33 17.41
N SER A 319 -17.62 3.12 16.95
CA SER A 319 -16.20 2.72 16.87
C SER A 319 -15.40 3.00 18.16
N GLY A 320 -15.93 3.85 19.04
CA GLY A 320 -15.29 4.24 20.30
C GLY A 320 -15.18 3.09 21.28
N THR A 321 -14.09 3.08 22.06
CA THR A 321 -13.81 2.06 23.08
C THR A 321 -14.12 2.59 24.50
N TYR A 322 -13.22 2.38 25.47
CA TYR A 322 -13.43 2.66 26.89
C TYR A 322 -13.78 4.11 27.23
N ASN A 323 -13.46 5.07 26.37
CA ASN A 323 -13.74 6.50 26.54
C ASN A 323 -14.71 7.07 25.49
N GLY A 324 -15.36 6.20 24.69
CA GLY A 324 -16.30 6.60 23.63
C GLY A 324 -15.69 7.30 22.42
N ILE A 325 -14.38 7.55 22.38
CA ILE A 325 -13.71 8.33 21.31
C ILE A 325 -12.58 7.53 20.66
N THR A 326 -11.74 6.87 21.47
CA THR A 326 -10.56 6.16 20.98
C THR A 326 -10.98 4.84 20.34
N VAL A 327 -10.52 4.59 19.13
CA VAL A 327 -10.85 3.38 18.36
C VAL A 327 -9.81 2.27 18.54
N THR A 328 -10.20 1.02 18.28
CA THR A 328 -9.29 -0.15 18.29
C THR A 328 -8.26 -0.06 17.16
N HIS A 329 -6.97 -0.07 17.51
CA HIS A 329 -5.85 0.07 16.55
C HIS A 329 -5.28 -1.28 16.07
N ASN A 330 -6.14 -2.23 15.71
CA ASN A 330 -5.75 -3.51 15.14
C ASN A 330 -6.83 -3.95 14.15
N ILE A 331 -6.49 -4.05 12.86
CA ILE A 331 -7.49 -4.33 11.81
C ILE A 331 -8.30 -5.61 12.06
N PHE A 332 -7.69 -6.67 12.58
CA PHE A 332 -8.40 -7.92 12.85
C PHE A 332 -9.32 -7.79 14.05
N LEU A 333 -8.82 -7.32 15.19
CA LEU A 333 -9.63 -7.15 16.39
C LEU A 333 -10.77 -6.15 16.16
N ARG A 334 -10.49 -5.06 15.43
CA ARG A 334 -11.47 -4.06 15.04
C ARG A 334 -12.53 -4.64 14.10
N SER A 335 -12.15 -5.51 13.16
CA SER A 335 -13.10 -6.17 12.26
C SER A 335 -14.11 -7.02 13.00
N TRP A 336 -13.67 -7.73 14.03
CA TRP A 336 -14.54 -8.54 14.87
C TRP A 336 -15.39 -7.67 15.79
N PHE A 337 -14.77 -6.72 16.49
CA PHE A 337 -15.47 -5.81 17.39
C PHE A 337 -16.55 -5.01 16.68
N GLN A 338 -16.27 -4.43 15.51
CA GLN A 338 -17.24 -3.57 14.82
C GLN A 338 -18.20 -4.32 13.91
N GLY A 339 -17.75 -5.35 13.19
CA GLY A 339 -18.54 -6.02 12.14
C GLY A 339 -18.87 -7.48 12.40
N GLY A 340 -18.52 -8.00 13.58
CA GLY A 340 -18.84 -9.37 13.99
C GLY A 340 -17.99 -10.44 13.32
N ILE A 341 -18.35 -11.71 13.58
CA ILE A 341 -17.54 -12.88 13.19
C ILE A 341 -17.38 -13.02 11.68
N PHE A 342 -18.38 -12.62 10.88
CA PHE A 342 -18.30 -12.72 9.42
C PHE A 342 -17.22 -11.79 8.86
N LEU A 343 -17.18 -10.53 9.31
CA LEU A 343 -16.15 -9.59 8.87
C LEU A 343 -14.78 -9.99 9.41
N ALA A 344 -14.71 -10.49 10.65
CA ALA A 344 -13.49 -11.05 11.22
C ALA A 344 -12.92 -12.22 10.41
N ALA A 345 -13.78 -13.18 10.06
CA ALA A 345 -13.40 -14.33 9.25
C ALA A 345 -12.91 -13.91 7.86
N ALA A 346 -13.59 -12.95 7.22
CA ALA A 346 -13.16 -12.41 5.93
C ALA A 346 -11.78 -11.77 6.01
N LEU A 347 -11.53 -10.93 7.02
CA LEU A 347 -10.22 -10.32 7.25
C LEU A 347 -9.15 -11.38 7.59
N GLY A 348 -9.48 -12.38 8.40
CA GLY A 348 -8.60 -13.52 8.68
C GLY A 348 -8.19 -14.27 7.42
N LEU A 349 -9.14 -14.58 6.53
CA LEU A 349 -8.86 -15.22 5.23
C LEU A 349 -8.01 -14.34 4.31
N LEU A 350 -8.25 -13.03 4.30
CA LEU A 350 -7.40 -12.08 3.56
C LEU A 350 -5.97 -12.07 4.10
N LEU A 351 -5.76 -12.09 5.42
CA LEU A 351 -4.43 -12.17 6.03
C LEU A 351 -3.72 -13.49 5.66
N VAL A 352 -4.44 -14.62 5.68
CA VAL A 352 -3.91 -15.90 5.21
C VAL A 352 -3.53 -15.85 3.73
N ALA A 353 -4.37 -15.24 2.89
CA ALA A 353 -4.08 -15.08 1.47
C ALA A 353 -2.85 -14.19 1.23
N VAL A 354 -2.69 -13.09 1.98
CA VAL A 354 -1.49 -12.25 1.97
C VAL A 354 -0.24 -13.05 2.35
N LEU A 355 -0.32 -13.87 3.40
CA LEU A 355 0.79 -14.73 3.81
C LEU A 355 1.15 -15.74 2.71
N ALA A 356 0.16 -16.42 2.12
CA ALA A 356 0.37 -17.37 1.04
C ALA A 356 1.01 -16.72 -0.21
N VAL A 357 0.52 -15.54 -0.62
CA VAL A 357 1.13 -14.77 -1.72
C VAL A 357 2.57 -14.38 -1.36
N THR A 358 2.81 -13.95 -0.12
CA THR A 358 4.14 -13.53 0.33
C THR A 358 5.15 -14.67 0.29
N LEU A 359 4.81 -15.82 0.87
CA LEU A 359 5.66 -17.01 0.85
C LEU A 359 5.93 -17.47 -0.59
N LYS A 360 4.90 -17.49 -1.44
CA LYS A 360 5.05 -17.85 -2.87
C LYS A 360 5.97 -16.86 -3.60
N SER A 361 5.83 -15.55 -3.38
CA SER A 361 6.67 -14.50 -3.97
C SER A 361 8.13 -14.64 -3.54
N ILE A 362 8.39 -14.91 -2.25
CA ILE A 362 9.74 -15.13 -1.71
C ILE A 362 10.38 -16.42 -2.28
N TYR A 363 9.61 -17.49 -2.34
CA TYR A 363 10.05 -18.78 -2.85
C TYR A 363 10.40 -18.68 -4.34
N LEU A 364 9.48 -18.13 -5.14
CA LEU A 364 9.64 -17.99 -6.59
C LEU A 364 10.52 -16.79 -6.99
N LYS A 365 10.90 -15.92 -6.04
CA LYS A 365 11.68 -14.69 -6.26
C LYS A 365 11.00 -13.75 -7.26
N ARG A 366 9.69 -13.55 -7.10
CA ARG A 366 8.84 -12.75 -8.00
C ARG A 366 8.08 -11.68 -7.21
N TYR A 367 7.58 -10.67 -7.92
CA TYR A 367 6.65 -9.67 -7.39
C TYR A 367 7.15 -8.96 -6.11
N ALA A 368 8.46 -8.68 -6.06
CA ALA A 368 9.12 -8.19 -4.85
C ALA A 368 8.51 -6.88 -4.35
N ALA A 369 8.21 -5.95 -5.27
CA ALA A 369 7.68 -4.63 -4.95
C ALA A 369 6.21 -4.67 -4.53
N GLU A 370 5.38 -5.39 -5.27
CA GLU A 370 3.96 -5.52 -4.96
C GLU A 370 3.76 -6.21 -3.62
N THR A 371 4.46 -7.32 -3.39
CA THR A 371 4.35 -8.10 -2.16
C THR A 371 4.89 -7.31 -0.96
N SER A 372 6.00 -6.57 -1.11
CA SER A 372 6.54 -5.76 -0.02
C SER A 372 5.61 -4.62 0.38
N ILE A 373 4.94 -3.98 -0.59
CA ILE A 373 3.95 -2.94 -0.33
C ILE A 373 2.76 -3.50 0.46
N ILE A 374 2.22 -4.66 0.03
CA ILE A 374 1.12 -5.33 0.75
C ILE A 374 1.55 -5.65 2.19
N VAL A 375 2.72 -6.26 2.39
CA VAL A 375 3.20 -6.64 3.72
C VAL A 375 3.45 -5.41 4.60
N ALA A 376 4.01 -4.33 4.06
CA ALA A 376 4.16 -3.08 4.81
C ALA A 376 2.82 -2.51 5.28
N LEU A 377 1.84 -2.43 4.38
CA LEU A 377 0.51 -1.89 4.69
C LEU A 377 -0.26 -2.76 5.68
N ILE A 378 -0.20 -4.09 5.55
CA ILE A 378 -0.82 -5.02 6.50
C ILE A 378 -0.13 -4.96 7.86
N THR A 379 1.20 -4.89 7.91
CA THR A 379 1.95 -4.72 9.16
C THR A 379 1.53 -3.43 9.87
N PHE A 380 1.35 -2.34 9.11
CA PHE A 380 0.83 -1.10 9.67
C PHE A 380 -0.64 -1.22 10.13
N ALA A 381 -1.48 -1.92 9.37
CA ALA A 381 -2.89 -2.19 9.68
C ALA A 381 -3.09 -2.91 11.02
N LEU A 382 -2.16 -3.79 11.39
CA LEU A 382 -2.16 -4.48 12.69
C LEU A 382 -1.95 -3.53 13.89
N THR A 383 -1.57 -2.28 13.65
CA THR A 383 -1.31 -1.27 14.68
C THR A 383 -2.06 0.06 14.44
N SER A 384 -3.03 0.08 13.51
CA SER A 384 -3.74 1.28 13.10
C SER A 384 -5.24 1.08 12.92
N ALA A 385 -5.96 2.19 12.94
CA ALA A 385 -7.39 2.31 12.68
C ALA A 385 -7.72 2.20 11.18
N PHE A 386 -7.51 1.03 10.56
CA PHE A 386 -7.39 0.89 9.09
C PHE A 386 -8.70 1.02 8.27
N PHE A 387 -9.86 0.69 8.84
CA PHE A 387 -11.12 0.51 8.09
C PHE A 387 -11.59 1.71 7.26
N GLU A 388 -11.59 2.88 7.88
CA GLU A 388 -12.07 4.12 7.25
C GLU A 388 -11.04 4.74 6.30
N GLN A 389 -9.81 4.23 6.32
CA GLN A 389 -8.67 4.84 5.65
C GLN A 389 -8.51 4.28 4.23
N ARG A 390 -9.38 4.77 3.34
CA ARG A 390 -9.37 4.46 1.89
C ARG A 390 -8.01 4.62 1.23
N ASP A 391 -7.21 5.56 1.73
CA ASP A 391 -5.86 5.82 1.27
C ASP A 391 -4.89 4.66 1.53
N TYR A 392 -5.21 3.78 2.46
CA TYR A 392 -4.41 2.61 2.78
C TYR A 392 -4.77 1.40 1.90
N TRP A 393 -6.03 1.28 1.51
CA TRP A 393 -6.52 0.19 0.67
C TRP A 393 -6.06 0.30 -0.78
N LEU A 394 -6.01 1.50 -1.35
CA LEU A 394 -5.70 1.66 -2.78
C LEU A 394 -4.34 1.07 -3.19
N PRO A 395 -3.23 1.32 -2.47
CA PRO A 395 -1.96 0.67 -2.82
C PRO A 395 -2.00 -0.86 -2.66
N ILE A 396 -2.76 -1.40 -1.69
CA ILE A 396 -2.98 -2.87 -1.56
C ILE A 396 -3.68 -3.40 -2.81
N LEU A 397 -4.77 -2.76 -3.24
CA LEU A 397 -5.55 -3.20 -4.39
C LEU A 397 -4.73 -3.14 -5.69
N ILE A 398 -3.94 -2.08 -5.89
CA ILE A 398 -3.04 -1.93 -7.04
C ILE A 398 -1.96 -3.01 -7.04
N ALA A 399 -1.30 -3.23 -5.89
CA ALA A 399 -0.27 -4.26 -5.77
C ALA A 399 -0.86 -5.65 -6.01
N TRP A 400 -2.01 -5.98 -5.40
CA TRP A 400 -2.64 -7.28 -5.57
C TRP A 400 -3.15 -7.52 -7.00
N GLY A 401 -3.79 -6.51 -7.61
CA GLY A 401 -4.24 -6.57 -8.98
C GLY A 401 -3.08 -6.75 -9.97
N SER A 402 -1.95 -6.09 -9.73
CA SER A 402 -0.70 -6.29 -10.50
C SER A 402 -0.22 -7.74 -10.43
N ILE A 403 -0.10 -8.32 -9.23
CA ILE A 403 0.31 -9.73 -9.05
C ILE A 403 -0.65 -10.66 -9.78
N SER A 404 -1.95 -10.42 -9.63
CA SER A 404 -3.01 -11.23 -10.24
C SER A 404 -2.93 -11.20 -11.76
N ALA A 405 -2.84 -10.02 -12.35
CA ALA A 405 -2.71 -9.84 -13.80
C ALA A 405 -1.45 -10.53 -14.35
N ALA A 406 -0.32 -10.41 -13.64
CA ALA A 406 0.93 -11.03 -14.06
C ALA A 406 0.88 -12.57 -13.97
N GLU A 407 0.22 -13.14 -12.95
CA GLU A 407 0.03 -14.59 -12.84
C GLU A 407 -0.88 -15.12 -13.96
N ILE A 408 -1.97 -14.41 -14.28
CA ILE A 408 -2.91 -14.79 -15.35
C ILE A 408 -2.18 -14.80 -16.70
N LYS A 409 -1.45 -13.73 -17.03
CA LYS A 409 -0.64 -13.65 -18.26
C LYS A 409 0.36 -14.81 -18.35
N ARG A 410 1.05 -15.13 -17.25
CA ARG A 410 2.00 -16.25 -17.21
C ARG A 410 1.34 -17.60 -17.46
N ARG A 411 0.17 -17.86 -16.87
CA ARG A 411 -0.58 -19.12 -17.10
C ARG A 411 -1.05 -19.24 -18.54
N ALA A 412 -1.54 -18.14 -19.12
CA ALA A 412 -1.95 -18.10 -20.53
C ALA A 412 -0.77 -18.41 -21.46
N MET A 413 0.40 -17.82 -21.21
CA MET A 413 1.62 -18.09 -21.98
C MET A 413 2.09 -19.54 -21.83
N ALA A 414 2.06 -20.10 -20.62
CA ALA A 414 2.44 -21.49 -20.40
C ALA A 414 1.53 -22.47 -21.16
N LYS A 415 0.20 -22.25 -21.13
CA LYS A 415 -0.77 -23.06 -21.88
C LYS A 415 -0.58 -22.92 -23.39
N ALA A 416 -0.29 -21.72 -23.88
CA ALA A 416 0.00 -21.52 -25.30
C ALA A 416 1.28 -22.27 -25.74
N ALA A 417 2.33 -22.26 -24.93
CA ALA A 417 3.56 -23.00 -25.20
C ALA A 417 3.34 -24.52 -25.20
N GLU A 418 2.54 -25.03 -24.25
CA GLU A 418 2.16 -26.46 -24.19
C GLU A 418 1.40 -26.90 -25.46
N ASN A 419 0.43 -26.10 -25.90
CA ASN A 419 -0.32 -26.38 -27.12
C ASN A 419 0.57 -26.36 -28.38
N LEU A 420 1.54 -25.45 -28.46
CA LEU A 420 2.49 -25.40 -29.57
C LEU A 420 3.37 -26.66 -29.61
N ASN A 421 3.87 -27.11 -28.46
CA ASN A 421 4.67 -28.32 -28.38
C ASN A 421 3.86 -29.57 -28.77
N LEU A 422 2.58 -29.63 -28.37
CA LEU A 422 1.68 -30.71 -28.77
C LEU A 422 1.46 -30.73 -30.28
N ASN A 423 1.25 -29.56 -30.89
CA ASN A 423 1.05 -29.46 -32.35
C ASN A 423 2.32 -29.82 -33.13
N CYS A 424 3.50 -29.43 -32.66
CA CYS A 424 4.77 -29.86 -33.28
C CYS A 424 4.95 -31.39 -33.15
N ALA A 425 4.66 -31.97 -31.98
CA ALA A 425 4.77 -33.42 -31.77
C ALA A 425 3.75 -34.23 -32.59
N LEU A 426 2.60 -33.64 -32.94
CA LEU A 426 1.61 -34.26 -33.82
C LEU A 426 2.01 -34.13 -35.30
N ALA A 427 2.58 -32.99 -35.72
CA ALA A 427 3.07 -32.80 -37.08
C ALA A 427 4.21 -33.76 -37.46
N ASP A 428 5.06 -34.13 -36.49
CA ASP A 428 6.13 -35.12 -36.69
C ASP A 428 5.63 -36.57 -36.79
N ARG A 429 4.33 -36.82 -36.54
CA ARG A 429 3.71 -38.17 -36.53
C ARG A 429 2.84 -38.49 -37.74
N ASP A 430 2.63 -37.53 -38.65
CA ASP A 430 1.95 -37.78 -39.93
C ASP A 430 3.01 -38.06 -41.01
N PRO A 431 3.28 -39.35 -41.35
CA PRO A 431 4.30 -39.76 -42.32
C PRO A 431 3.92 -39.50 -43.79
#